data_AF-A0A1J1IX97-F1
#
_entry.id   AF-A0A1J1IX97-F1
#
_cell.length_a   1.000
_cell.length_b   1.000
_cell.length_c   1.000
_cell.angle_alpha   90.00
_cell.angle_beta   90.00
_cell.angle_gamma   90.00
#
_symmetry.space_group_name_H-M   'P 1'
#
loop_
_entity.id
_entity.type
_entity.pdbx_description
1 polymer ?
#
loop_
_entity_poly.entity_id
_entity_poly.type
_entity_poly.pdbx_seq_one_letter_code
_entity_poly.pdbx_strand_id
1 'polypeptide(L)'
;MADDEAKKAKQAEIERKRAEVRKRMEEASKAKKAKKGFMTPERKKKLRLLLRKKAAEELKKEQERKAAERRRIIEERCGKPKMIDNANEDALSSICREYHKRIERLENEKYDFEYIVKGKDYQISELNAQVNDLRGKFVKPTLKKVSKYENKFAKLQKKAAEFNFRNQLKVVKKKEFTLEEEDKEKKPDWSKAKDTKPAESAEPAAVEA
;
A
#
# COMPACT_ATOMS: atom_id res chain seq x y z
N MET A 1 50.05 24.14 44.14
CA MET A 1 50.80 23.63 42.97
C MET A 1 50.95 22.11 42.99
N ALA A 2 51.38 21.47 44.09
CA ALA A 2 51.53 20.00 44.14
C ALA A 2 50.20 19.20 44.15
N ASP A 3 49.14 19.72 44.78
CA ASP A 3 47.85 19.02 44.88
C ASP A 3 47.06 18.98 43.56
N ASP A 4 47.23 19.97 42.68
CA ASP A 4 46.57 20.01 41.37
C ASP A 4 47.19 19.01 40.39
N GLU A 5 48.50 18.78 40.49
CA GLU A 5 49.21 17.81 39.67
C GLU A 5 48.84 16.37 40.05
N ALA A 6 48.70 16.10 41.36
CA ALA A 6 48.22 14.81 41.86
C ALA A 6 46.76 14.51 41.45
N LYS A 7 45.88 15.52 41.42
CA LYS A 7 44.50 15.37 40.92
C LYS A 7 44.47 15.14 39.41
N LYS A 8 45.31 15.85 38.65
CA LYS A 8 45.43 15.67 37.18
C LYS A 8 45.96 14.28 36.82
N ALA A 9 46.93 13.76 37.57
CA ALA A 9 47.44 12.40 37.39
C ALA A 9 46.37 11.33 37.68
N LYS A 10 45.58 11.49 38.75
CA LYS A 10 44.45 10.59 39.05
C LYS A 10 43.36 10.65 37.98
N GLN A 11 43.03 11.84 37.47
CA GLN A 11 42.07 12.01 36.38
C GLN A 11 42.53 11.32 35.10
N ALA A 12 43.81 11.45 34.75
CA ALA A 12 44.41 10.81 33.58
C ALA A 12 44.44 9.28 33.70
N GLU A 13 44.68 8.74 34.90
CA GLU A 13 44.64 7.30 35.14
C GLU A 13 43.20 6.74 35.01
N ILE A 14 42.20 7.46 35.50
CA ILE A 14 40.78 7.11 35.34
C ILE A 14 40.38 7.16 33.86
N GLU A 15 40.82 8.16 33.12
CA GLU A 15 40.54 8.30 31.69
C GLU A 15 41.21 7.19 30.87
N ARG A 16 42.43 6.80 31.21
CA ARG A 16 43.12 5.65 30.61
C ARG A 16 42.38 4.35 30.86
N LYS A 17 41.93 4.10 32.10
CA LYS A 17 41.11 2.91 32.44
C LYS A 17 39.77 2.92 31.70
N ARG A 18 39.13 4.08 31.54
CA ARG A 18 37.88 4.22 30.76
C ARG A 18 38.10 3.96 29.27
N ALA A 19 39.20 4.47 28.70
CA ALA A 19 39.55 4.25 27.29
C ALA A 19 39.85 2.77 27.02
N GLU A 20 40.54 2.09 27.94
CA GLU A 20 40.84 0.66 27.83
C GLU A 20 39.56 -0.20 27.90
N VAL A 21 38.64 0.10 28.82
CA VAL A 21 37.33 -0.57 28.90
C VAL A 21 36.52 -0.32 27.63
N ARG A 22 36.54 0.90 27.09
CA ARG A 22 35.85 1.24 25.83
C ARG A 22 36.44 0.47 24.65
N LYS A 23 37.77 0.36 24.56
CA LYS A 23 38.47 -0.41 23.53
C LYS A 23 38.15 -1.90 23.63
N ARG A 24 38.16 -2.48 24.84
CA ARG A 24 37.78 -3.87 25.10
C ARG A 24 36.32 -4.16 24.72
N MET A 25 35.41 -3.24 25.01
CA MET A 25 33.99 -3.34 24.60
C MET A 25 33.82 -3.21 23.09
N GLU A 26 34.60 -2.35 22.43
CA GLU A 26 34.59 -2.19 20.97
C GLU A 26 35.13 -3.44 20.26
N GLU A 27 36.24 -4.01 20.74
CA GLU A 27 36.84 -5.25 20.21
C GLU A 27 35.92 -6.46 20.40
N ALA A 28 35.28 -6.59 21.57
CA ALA A 28 34.25 -7.61 21.82
C ALA A 28 33.03 -7.44 20.89
N SER A 29 32.67 -6.21 20.55
CA SER A 29 31.58 -5.91 19.60
C SER A 29 31.97 -6.18 18.13
N LYS A 30 33.24 -5.98 17.77
CA LYS A 30 33.79 -6.31 16.44
C LYS A 30 33.88 -7.82 16.23
N ALA A 31 34.33 -8.57 17.23
CA ALA A 31 34.37 -10.04 17.17
C ALA A 31 32.96 -10.66 17.04
N LYS A 32 31.94 -10.06 17.67
CA LYS A 32 30.53 -10.46 17.47
C LYS A 32 29.97 -10.06 16.09
N LYS A 33 30.50 -9.01 15.45
CA LYS A 33 30.14 -8.61 14.07
C LYS A 33 30.76 -9.50 12.99
N ALA A 34 31.85 -10.21 13.28
CA ALA A 34 32.53 -11.06 12.31
C ALA A 34 31.78 -12.38 12.00
N LYS A 35 30.89 -12.85 12.89
CA LYS A 35 29.99 -14.00 12.63
C LYS A 35 28.73 -13.59 11.85
N LYS A 36 28.89 -12.77 10.81
CA LYS A 36 27.82 -12.25 9.94
C LYS A 36 27.39 -13.34 8.94
N GLY A 37 26.64 -14.33 9.41
CA GLY A 37 26.14 -15.43 8.59
C GLY A 37 25.36 -14.96 7.35
N PHE A 38 25.78 -15.47 6.18
CA PHE A 38 25.13 -15.59 4.86
C PHE A 38 24.32 -14.43 4.25
N MET A 39 24.01 -13.35 4.99
CA MET A 39 23.02 -12.36 4.57
C MET A 39 23.11 -11.09 5.46
N THR A 40 23.32 -9.90 4.86
CA THR A 40 23.23 -8.62 5.58
C THR A 40 21.80 -8.35 6.11
N PRO A 41 21.61 -7.88 7.35
CA PRO A 41 20.28 -7.64 7.91
C PRO A 41 19.36 -6.78 7.02
N GLU A 42 19.94 -5.82 6.29
CA GLU A 42 19.24 -4.96 5.32
C GLU A 42 18.68 -5.73 4.13
N ARG A 43 19.48 -6.60 3.48
CA ARG A 43 19.00 -7.40 2.35
C ARG A 43 17.94 -8.43 2.82
N LYS A 44 18.00 -8.91 4.08
CA LYS A 44 16.99 -9.83 4.65
C LYS A 44 15.67 -9.11 4.86
N LYS A 45 15.72 -7.85 5.32
CA LYS A 45 14.55 -6.98 5.44
C LYS A 45 13.94 -6.65 4.07
N LYS A 46 14.78 -6.31 3.08
CA LYS A 46 14.35 -6.04 1.70
C LYS A 46 13.69 -7.27 1.08
N LEU A 47 14.27 -8.46 1.27
CA LEU A 47 13.71 -9.71 0.77
C LEU A 47 12.34 -10.01 1.40
N ARG A 48 12.21 -9.92 2.73
CA ARG A 48 10.90 -10.10 3.41
C ARG A 48 9.85 -9.11 2.92
N LEU A 49 10.24 -7.87 2.61
CA LEU A 49 9.33 -6.89 2.04
C LEU A 49 8.88 -7.30 0.64
N LEU A 50 9.80 -7.74 -0.22
CA LEU A 50 9.49 -8.21 -1.57
C LEU A 50 8.59 -9.45 -1.54
N LEU A 51 8.84 -10.41 -0.64
CA LEU A 51 7.96 -11.58 -0.48
C LEU A 51 6.54 -11.19 -0.08
N ARG A 52 6.37 -10.26 0.88
CA ARG A 52 5.02 -9.80 1.27
C ARG A 52 4.32 -9.03 0.16
N LYS A 53 5.06 -8.22 -0.60
CA LYS A 53 4.52 -7.50 -1.77
C LYS A 53 4.05 -8.49 -2.84
N LYS A 54 4.88 -9.47 -3.17
CA LYS A 54 4.54 -10.53 -4.13
C LYS A 54 3.33 -11.35 -3.65
N ALA A 55 3.31 -11.75 -2.38
CA ALA A 55 2.18 -12.48 -1.81
C ALA A 55 0.87 -11.66 -1.84
N ALA A 56 0.93 -10.35 -1.59
CA ALA A 56 -0.24 -9.48 -1.68
C ALA A 56 -0.73 -9.32 -3.14
N GLU A 57 0.20 -9.22 -4.09
CA GLU A 57 -0.11 -9.14 -5.52
C GLU A 57 -0.72 -10.47 -6.03
N GLU A 58 -0.12 -11.60 -5.68
CA GLU A 58 -0.65 -12.93 -6.02
C GLU A 58 -2.02 -13.18 -5.41
N LEU A 59 -2.24 -12.77 -4.15
CA LEU A 59 -3.55 -12.86 -3.50
C LEU A 59 -4.61 -12.04 -4.25
N LYS A 60 -4.26 -10.81 -4.69
CA LYS A 60 -5.18 -9.98 -5.46
C LYS A 60 -5.49 -10.60 -6.83
N LYS A 61 -4.47 -11.11 -7.51
CA LYS A 61 -4.62 -11.80 -8.81
C LYS A 61 -5.49 -13.05 -8.70
N GLU A 62 -5.35 -13.82 -7.62
CA GLU A 62 -6.19 -14.97 -7.35
C GLU A 62 -7.65 -14.57 -7.06
N GLN A 63 -7.88 -13.49 -6.31
CA GLN A 63 -9.22 -12.95 -6.08
C GLN A 63 -9.89 -12.53 -7.40
N GLU A 64 -9.16 -11.83 -8.27
CA GLU A 64 -9.65 -11.43 -9.59
C GLU A 64 -9.97 -12.66 -10.47
N ARG A 65 -9.10 -13.67 -10.49
CA ARG A 65 -9.34 -14.95 -11.19
C ARG A 65 -10.58 -15.66 -10.65
N LYS A 66 -10.74 -15.76 -9.33
CA LYS A 66 -11.90 -16.40 -8.69
C LYS A 66 -13.19 -15.62 -8.97
N ALA A 67 -13.14 -14.29 -9.01
CA ALA A 67 -14.27 -13.45 -9.36
C ALA A 67 -14.66 -13.60 -10.84
N ALA A 68 -13.69 -13.66 -11.75
CA ALA A 68 -13.93 -13.92 -13.17
C ALA A 68 -14.55 -15.31 -13.39
N GLU A 69 -13.99 -16.34 -12.76
CA GLU A 69 -14.55 -17.70 -12.86
C GLU A 69 -15.95 -17.78 -12.26
N ARG A 70 -16.22 -17.09 -11.13
CA ARG A 70 -17.57 -16.99 -10.58
C ARG A 70 -18.55 -16.35 -11.58
N ARG A 71 -18.14 -15.30 -12.30
CA ARG A 71 -18.98 -14.67 -13.33
C ARG A 71 -19.27 -15.63 -14.49
N ARG A 72 -18.23 -16.31 -15.00
CA ARG A 72 -18.35 -17.31 -16.05
C ARG A 72 -19.31 -18.45 -15.66
N ILE A 73 -19.17 -19.00 -14.46
CA ILE A 73 -20.05 -20.08 -13.96
C ILE A 73 -21.49 -19.59 -13.81
N ILE A 74 -21.71 -18.35 -13.35
CA ILE A 74 -23.06 -17.79 -13.26
C ILE A 74 -23.68 -17.65 -14.64
N GLU A 75 -22.93 -17.14 -15.62
CA GLU A 75 -23.40 -17.02 -17.01
C GLU A 75 -23.74 -18.38 -17.62
N GLU A 76 -22.88 -19.38 -17.43
CA GLU A 76 -23.11 -20.76 -17.89
C GLU A 76 -24.34 -21.40 -17.24
N ARG A 77 -24.51 -21.22 -15.92
CA ARG A 77 -25.63 -21.82 -15.17
C ARG A 77 -26.96 -21.12 -15.43
N CYS A 78 -26.97 -19.78 -15.45
CA CYS A 78 -28.19 -19.00 -15.64
C CYS A 78 -28.65 -19.02 -17.12
N GLY A 79 -27.72 -19.13 -18.06
CA GLY A 79 -28.01 -19.17 -19.48
C GLY A 79 -28.68 -17.89 -19.98
N LYS A 80 -29.31 -17.96 -21.16
CA LYS A 80 -30.07 -16.84 -21.72
C LYS A 80 -31.44 -16.75 -21.06
N PRO A 81 -31.96 -15.53 -20.81
CA PRO A 81 -33.33 -15.32 -20.38
C PRO A 81 -34.31 -15.98 -21.36
N LYS A 82 -35.41 -16.53 -20.84
CA LYS A 82 -36.48 -17.07 -21.69
C LYS A 82 -37.20 -15.93 -22.40
N MET A 83 -37.57 -16.17 -23.67
CA MET A 83 -38.27 -15.19 -24.50
C MET A 83 -39.72 -15.08 -24.02
N ILE A 84 -40.10 -13.90 -23.52
CA ILE A 84 -41.44 -13.60 -23.01
C ILE A 84 -42.26 -12.76 -24.00
N ASP A 85 -41.61 -12.01 -24.88
CA ASP A 85 -42.27 -11.00 -25.72
C ASP A 85 -43.14 -11.58 -26.85
N ASN A 86 -42.89 -12.84 -27.25
CA ASN A 86 -43.62 -13.55 -28.31
C ASN A 86 -44.32 -14.82 -27.79
N ALA A 87 -44.53 -14.95 -26.47
CA ALA A 87 -45.09 -16.15 -25.87
C ALA A 87 -46.62 -16.05 -25.69
N ASN A 88 -47.34 -17.13 -26.02
CA ASN A 88 -48.77 -17.26 -25.71
C ASN A 88 -49.00 -17.45 -24.19
N GLU A 89 -50.23 -17.24 -23.71
CA GLU A 89 -50.60 -17.35 -22.29
C GLU A 89 -50.23 -18.72 -21.67
N ASP A 90 -50.50 -19.81 -22.38
CA ASP A 90 -50.13 -21.16 -21.95
C ASP A 90 -48.61 -21.36 -21.86
N ALA A 91 -47.86 -20.74 -22.78
CA ALA A 91 -46.40 -20.79 -22.78
C ALA A 91 -45.83 -19.98 -21.61
N LEU A 92 -46.39 -18.80 -21.31
CA LEU A 92 -46.01 -17.99 -20.14
C LEU A 92 -46.27 -18.75 -18.83
N SER A 93 -47.45 -19.36 -18.68
CA SER A 93 -47.79 -20.18 -17.51
C SER A 93 -46.82 -21.35 -17.31
N SER A 94 -46.46 -22.04 -18.41
CA SER A 94 -45.49 -23.14 -18.39
C SER A 94 -44.09 -22.66 -17.98
N ILE A 95 -43.64 -21.52 -18.49
CA ILE A 95 -42.37 -20.89 -18.14
C ILE A 95 -42.30 -20.55 -16.64
N CYS A 96 -43.36 -19.95 -16.09
CA CYS A 96 -43.43 -19.61 -14.66
C CYS A 96 -43.34 -20.87 -13.78
N ARG A 97 -44.06 -21.94 -14.13
CA ARG A 97 -44.03 -23.22 -13.40
C ARG A 97 -42.63 -23.86 -13.43
N GLU A 98 -41.95 -23.81 -14.57
CA GLU A 98 -40.59 -24.35 -14.69
C GLU A 98 -39.58 -23.56 -13.85
N TYR A 99 -39.65 -22.23 -13.89
CA TYR A 99 -38.80 -21.39 -13.04
C TYR A 99 -39.05 -21.66 -11.55
N HIS A 100 -40.31 -21.82 -11.14
CA HIS A 100 -40.65 -22.12 -9.75
C HIS A 100 -40.04 -23.46 -9.29
N LYS A 101 -40.21 -24.53 -10.08
CA LYS A 101 -39.58 -25.85 -9.80
C LYS A 101 -38.06 -25.75 -9.74
N ARG A 102 -37.46 -24.96 -10.63
CA ARG A 102 -36.01 -24.75 -10.64
C ARG A 102 -35.53 -24.01 -9.40
N ILE A 103 -36.26 -23.00 -8.94
CA ILE A 103 -35.95 -22.25 -7.71
C ILE A 103 -36.04 -23.18 -6.50
N GLU A 104 -37.11 -23.97 -6.38
CA GLU A 104 -37.29 -24.94 -5.29
C GLU A 104 -36.08 -25.89 -5.18
N ARG A 105 -35.67 -26.49 -6.30
CA ARG A 105 -34.48 -27.36 -6.34
C ARG A 105 -33.21 -26.62 -5.92
N LEU A 106 -32.98 -25.41 -6.44
CA LEU A 106 -31.79 -24.63 -6.12
C LEU A 106 -31.75 -24.20 -4.64
N GLU A 107 -32.89 -23.91 -4.03
CA GLU A 107 -32.95 -23.57 -2.60
C GLU A 107 -32.62 -24.78 -1.73
N ASN A 108 -33.10 -25.97 -2.09
CA ASN A 108 -32.73 -27.22 -1.41
C ASN A 108 -31.21 -27.48 -1.51
N GLU A 109 -30.64 -27.38 -2.72
CA GLU A 109 -29.19 -27.54 -2.92
C GLU A 109 -28.39 -26.48 -2.12
N LYS A 110 -28.87 -25.22 -2.09
CA LYS A 110 -28.26 -24.14 -1.31
C LYS A 110 -28.28 -24.46 0.18
N TYR A 111 -29.40 -24.94 0.71
CA TYR A 111 -29.52 -25.30 2.13
C TYR A 111 -28.51 -26.37 2.53
N ASP A 112 -28.35 -27.43 1.72
CA ASP A 112 -27.38 -28.48 1.97
C ASP A 112 -25.95 -27.94 2.00
N PHE A 113 -25.59 -27.09 1.03
CA PHE A 113 -24.27 -26.45 1.01
C PHE A 113 -24.05 -25.54 2.22
N GLU A 114 -25.03 -24.74 2.60
CA GLU A 114 -24.96 -23.85 3.77
C GLU A 114 -24.76 -24.66 5.06
N TYR A 115 -25.47 -25.78 5.21
CA TYR A 115 -25.33 -26.66 6.36
C TYR A 115 -23.92 -27.28 6.44
N ILE A 116 -23.39 -27.77 5.32
CA ILE A 116 -22.03 -28.32 5.25
C ILE A 116 -20.98 -27.25 5.58
N VAL A 117 -21.13 -26.04 5.04
CA VAL A 117 -20.21 -24.91 5.32
C VAL A 117 -20.25 -24.57 6.80
N LYS A 118 -21.44 -24.47 7.39
CA LYS A 118 -21.61 -24.18 8.82
C LYS A 118 -20.94 -25.26 9.69
N GLY A 119 -21.08 -26.54 9.33
CA GLY A 119 -20.39 -27.63 10.02
C GLY A 119 -18.85 -27.50 9.96
N LYS A 120 -18.31 -27.15 8.79
CA LYS A 120 -16.88 -26.90 8.62
C LYS A 120 -16.39 -25.68 9.41
N ASP A 121 -17.19 -24.61 9.48
CA ASP A 121 -16.86 -23.43 10.27
C ASP A 121 -16.77 -23.75 11.77
N TYR A 122 -17.69 -24.57 12.29
CA TYR A 122 -17.59 -25.07 13.66
C TYR A 122 -16.32 -25.89 13.89
N GLN A 123 -16.00 -26.82 12.99
CA GLN A 123 -14.78 -27.62 13.09
C GLN A 123 -13.51 -26.74 13.05
N ILE A 124 -13.46 -25.73 12.18
CA ILE A 124 -12.34 -24.77 12.12
C ILE A 124 -12.25 -23.99 13.44
N SER A 125 -13.38 -23.55 13.99
CA SER A 125 -13.42 -22.84 15.28
C SER A 125 -12.87 -23.70 16.42
N GLU A 126 -13.31 -24.96 16.48
CA GLU A 126 -12.85 -25.93 17.47
C GLU A 126 -11.34 -26.20 17.35
N LEU A 127 -10.86 -26.47 16.14
CA LEU A 127 -9.43 -26.68 15.89
C LEU A 127 -8.60 -25.44 16.24
N ASN A 128 -9.10 -24.24 15.93
CA ASN A 128 -8.45 -22.99 16.33
C ASN A 128 -8.39 -22.83 17.85
N ALA A 129 -9.44 -23.20 18.58
CA ALA A 129 -9.44 -23.19 20.04
C ALA A 129 -8.39 -24.17 20.60
N GLN A 130 -8.34 -25.40 20.08
CA GLN A 130 -7.35 -26.41 20.48
C GLN A 130 -5.91 -25.94 20.20
N VAL A 131 -5.64 -25.35 19.03
CA VAL A 131 -4.32 -24.79 18.69
C VAL A 131 -3.93 -23.65 19.64
N ASN A 132 -4.89 -22.82 20.05
CA ASN A 132 -4.65 -21.74 21.00
C ASN A 132 -4.35 -22.25 22.41
N ASP A 133 -5.08 -23.26 22.89
CA ASP A 133 -4.82 -23.88 24.18
C ASP A 133 -3.46 -24.59 24.20
N LEU A 134 -3.09 -25.29 23.12
CA LEU A 134 -1.76 -25.92 22.96
C LEU A 134 -0.61 -24.91 22.88
N ARG A 135 -0.82 -23.76 22.23
CA ARG A 135 0.15 -22.65 22.22
C ARG A 135 0.28 -21.96 23.59
N GLY A 136 -0.58 -22.31 24.54
CA GLY A 136 -0.68 -21.71 25.87
C GLY A 136 -1.55 -20.46 25.84
N LYS A 137 -2.69 -20.51 26.53
CA LYS A 137 -3.60 -19.38 26.81
C LYS A 137 -2.90 -18.14 27.36
N PHE A 138 -1.68 -18.31 27.89
CA PHE A 138 -0.82 -17.30 28.49
C PHE A 138 0.56 -17.20 27.81
N VAL A 139 0.63 -17.08 26.48
CA VAL A 139 1.82 -16.47 25.86
C VAL A 139 1.83 -15.00 26.29
N LYS A 140 2.43 -14.70 27.45
CA LYS A 140 2.54 -13.34 28.01
C LYS A 140 3.06 -12.43 26.89
N PRO A 141 2.22 -11.56 26.30
CA PRO A 141 2.68 -10.66 25.27
C PRO A 141 3.79 -9.83 25.91
N THR A 142 4.99 -9.87 25.34
CA THR A 142 6.09 -9.07 25.88
C THR A 142 5.67 -7.61 25.80
N LEU A 143 5.39 -7.01 26.96
CA LEU A 143 4.94 -5.63 27.06
C LEU A 143 6.06 -4.73 26.55
N LYS A 144 6.00 -4.36 25.28
CA LYS A 144 6.89 -3.36 24.71
C LYS A 144 6.44 -2.00 25.23
N LYS A 145 7.37 -1.23 25.78
CA LYS A 145 7.14 0.18 26.13
C LYS A 145 6.92 0.96 24.83
N VAL A 146 5.66 1.06 24.41
CA VAL A 146 5.27 1.86 23.25
C VAL A 146 4.89 3.25 23.78
N SER A 147 5.72 4.25 23.49
CA SER A 147 5.33 5.65 23.71
C SER A 147 4.12 5.98 22.84
N LYS A 148 3.03 6.46 23.45
CA LYS A 148 1.77 6.83 22.77
C LYS A 148 2.00 7.86 21.64
N TYR A 149 3.09 8.62 21.71
CA TYR A 149 3.39 9.72 20.78
C TYR A 149 4.48 9.39 19.75
N GLU A 150 5.29 8.35 19.94
CA GLU A 150 6.41 8.05 19.05
C GLU A 150 5.96 7.63 17.64
N ASN A 151 4.85 6.89 17.54
CA ASN A 151 4.25 6.53 16.26
C ASN A 151 3.56 7.72 15.55
N LYS A 152 3.08 8.72 16.31
CA LYS A 152 2.52 9.96 15.75
C LYS A 152 3.64 10.91 15.30
N PHE A 153 4.73 11.01 16.06
CA PHE A 153 5.90 11.81 15.73
C PHE A 153 6.66 11.28 14.51
N ALA A 154 6.84 9.95 14.41
CA ALA A 154 7.45 9.33 13.23
C ALA A 154 6.61 9.52 11.94
N LYS A 155 5.28 9.60 12.04
CA LYS A 155 4.40 9.95 10.91
C LYS A 155 4.52 11.44 10.54
N LEU A 156 4.64 12.32 11.53
CA LEU A 156 4.85 13.75 11.31
C LEU A 156 6.21 14.03 10.66
N GLN A 157 7.28 13.37 11.12
CA GLN A 157 8.62 13.49 10.56
C GLN A 157 8.72 12.94 9.13
N LYS A 158 8.04 11.82 8.82
CA LYS A 158 7.99 11.30 7.46
C LYS A 158 7.26 12.24 6.50
N LYS A 159 6.08 12.74 6.90
CA LYS A 159 5.35 13.75 6.09
C LYS A 159 6.15 15.05 5.94
N ALA A 160 6.83 15.50 6.98
CA ALA A 160 7.68 16.69 6.93
C ALA A 160 8.93 16.50 6.07
N ALA A 161 9.59 15.34 6.13
CA ALA A 161 10.73 15.02 5.27
C ALA A 161 10.32 14.84 3.81
N GLU A 162 9.17 14.21 3.56
CA GLU A 162 8.62 14.01 2.22
C GLU A 162 8.14 15.32 1.58
N PHE A 163 7.60 16.25 2.38
CA PHE A 163 7.22 17.61 1.95
C PHE A 163 8.44 18.53 1.75
N ASN A 164 9.44 18.51 2.66
CA ASN A 164 10.61 19.38 2.53
C ASN A 164 11.58 18.92 1.42
N PHE A 165 11.80 17.61 1.24
CA PHE A 165 12.81 17.14 0.29
C PHE A 165 12.32 17.22 -1.17
N ARG A 166 11.02 16.99 -1.43
CA ARG A 166 10.45 17.08 -2.79
C ARG A 166 10.28 18.53 -3.24
N ASN A 167 9.92 19.43 -2.33
CA ASN A 167 9.53 20.80 -2.67
C ASN A 167 10.72 21.79 -2.69
N GLN A 168 11.84 21.47 -2.03
CA GLN A 168 13.08 22.27 -2.08
C GLN A 168 14.08 21.85 -3.16
N LEU A 169 13.86 20.71 -3.84
CA LEU A 169 14.67 20.34 -5.00
C LEU A 169 14.18 21.13 -6.22
N LYS A 170 14.90 22.20 -6.59
CA LYS A 170 14.82 22.75 -7.95
C LYS A 170 15.28 21.64 -8.91
N VAL A 171 14.33 20.92 -9.51
CA VAL A 171 14.64 20.04 -10.65
C VAL A 171 15.05 20.97 -11.79
N VAL A 172 16.35 21.11 -12.02
CA VAL A 172 16.86 21.74 -13.24
C VAL A 172 16.43 20.82 -14.38
N LYS A 173 15.37 21.20 -15.09
CA LYS A 173 14.99 20.58 -16.36
C LYS A 173 16.09 20.91 -17.38
N LYS A 174 17.19 20.15 -17.37
CA LYS A 174 18.10 20.10 -18.51
C LYS A 174 17.34 19.44 -19.65
N LYS A 175 16.97 20.24 -20.66
CA LYS A 175 16.43 19.79 -21.95
C LYS A 175 17.53 19.15 -22.83
N GLU A 176 18.42 18.36 -22.26
CA GLU A 176 19.52 17.68 -22.98
C GLU A 176 19.33 16.15 -23.03
N PHE A 177 18.30 15.59 -22.37
CA PHE A 177 18.09 14.13 -22.30
C PHE A 177 16.66 13.68 -22.64
N THR A 178 15.83 14.55 -23.21
CA THR A 178 14.60 14.13 -23.92
C THR A 178 14.93 14.07 -25.39
N LEU A 179 15.04 12.83 -25.88
CA LEU A 179 15.18 12.43 -27.27
C LEU A 179 14.38 13.37 -28.19
N GLU A 180 15.09 14.07 -29.07
CA GLU A 180 14.55 14.86 -30.18
C GLU A 180 13.79 13.93 -31.15
N GLU A 181 12.50 13.72 -30.93
CA GLU A 181 11.66 13.17 -31.99
C GLU A 181 10.17 13.51 -31.84
N GLU A 182 9.80 14.69 -31.31
CA GLU A 182 8.41 15.15 -31.41
C GLU A 182 8.20 16.66 -31.13
N ASP A 183 8.93 17.56 -31.80
CA ASP A 183 8.59 18.99 -31.80
C ASP A 183 8.29 19.46 -33.23
N LYS A 184 7.06 19.15 -33.68
CA LYS A 184 6.47 19.76 -34.87
C LYS A 184 6.22 21.25 -34.60
N GLU A 185 7.09 22.07 -35.19
CA GLU A 185 6.84 23.40 -35.74
C GLU A 185 5.65 24.18 -35.15
N LYS A 186 5.91 24.93 -34.08
CA LYS A 186 5.19 26.18 -33.82
C LYS A 186 6.16 27.34 -33.90
N LYS A 187 6.08 28.06 -35.02
CA LYS A 187 6.82 29.31 -35.23
C LYS A 187 6.52 30.28 -34.07
N PRO A 188 7.55 30.87 -33.44
CA PRO A 188 7.38 31.70 -32.26
C PRO A 188 6.69 33.04 -32.54
N ASP A 189 5.94 33.49 -31.53
CA ASP A 189 4.99 34.61 -31.51
C ASP A 189 5.67 35.99 -31.47
N TRP A 190 6.63 36.20 -32.37
CA TRP A 190 7.20 37.51 -32.70
C TRP A 190 7.18 37.79 -34.21
N SER A 191 6.67 36.83 -35.02
CA SER A 191 6.57 36.94 -36.48
C SER A 191 5.29 37.64 -36.97
N LYS A 192 4.39 38.07 -36.08
CA LYS A 192 3.23 38.88 -36.45
C LYS A 192 3.53 40.36 -36.23
N ALA A 193 3.99 41.02 -37.29
CA ALA A 193 4.14 42.47 -37.33
C ALA A 193 2.78 43.16 -37.10
N LYS A 194 2.78 44.20 -36.25
CA LYS A 194 1.65 45.10 -36.00
C LYS A 194 1.43 45.99 -37.23
N ASP A 195 0.28 45.86 -37.88
CA ASP A 195 -0.29 46.94 -38.69
C ASP A 195 -1.04 47.90 -37.75
N THR A 196 -0.43 49.06 -37.51
CA THR A 196 -1.08 50.22 -36.91
C THR A 196 -1.14 51.34 -37.94
N LYS A 197 -2.34 51.69 -38.39
CA LYS A 197 -2.68 53.02 -38.92
C LYS A 197 -4.21 53.28 -38.81
N PRO A 198 -4.65 54.56 -38.76
CA PRO A 198 -5.50 55.08 -37.69
C PRO A 198 -6.76 55.83 -38.18
N ALA A 199 -7.70 56.13 -37.27
CA ALA A 199 -8.75 57.17 -37.37
C ALA A 199 -9.42 57.23 -35.96
N GLU A 200 -9.36 58.27 -35.12
CA GLU A 200 -9.80 59.67 -35.28
C GLU A 200 -11.26 59.71 -35.78
N SER A 201 -12.31 59.99 -35.00
CA SER A 201 -12.63 61.16 -34.15
C SER A 201 -13.93 60.80 -33.35
N ALA A 202 -14.01 61.00 -32.03
CA ALA A 202 -14.59 62.16 -31.32
C ALA A 202 -16.09 62.46 -31.59
N GLU A 203 -16.98 62.06 -30.68
CA GLU A 203 -17.85 62.95 -29.87
C GLU A 203 -18.82 62.14 -28.97
N PRO A 204 -19.10 62.60 -27.72
CA PRO A 204 -20.07 61.98 -26.81
C PRO A 204 -21.44 62.67 -26.88
N ALA A 205 -22.53 61.90 -27.03
CA ALA A 205 -23.89 62.42 -26.91
C ALA A 205 -24.58 61.89 -25.64
N ALA A 206 -25.25 62.82 -24.99
CA ALA A 206 -25.76 62.79 -23.63
C ALA A 206 -27.03 61.95 -23.42
N VAL A 207 -27.29 61.71 -22.14
CA VAL A 207 -28.49 61.13 -21.52
C VAL A 207 -29.55 62.22 -21.36
N GLU A 208 -30.76 62.05 -21.91
CA GLU A 208 -32.04 62.42 -21.26
C GLU A 208 -33.27 61.96 -22.06
N ALA A 209 -34.27 61.50 -21.30
CA ALA A 209 -35.68 61.17 -21.63
C ALA A 209 -35.99 60.02 -22.62
#